data_AF-A0A2H0E039-F1
#
_entry.id   AF-A0A2H0E039-F1
#
_cell.length_a   1.000
_cell.length_b   1.000
_cell.length_c   1.000
_cell.angle_alpha   90.00
_cell.angle_beta   90.00
_cell.angle_gamma   90.00
#
_symmetry.space_group_name_H-M   'P 1'
#
loop_
_entity.id
_entity.type
_entity.pdbx_description
1 polymer ?
#
loop_
_entity_poly.entity_id
_entity_poly.type
_entity_poly.pdbx_seq_one_letter_code
_entity_poly.pdbx_strand_id
1 'polypeptide(L)'
;LTDGQITISGNASVSGTLFAQEIKSSTIDRLREKISELAKNLTSEVATVPAQLTSEVTTASAQLTSEVKEVPTSEVNISLASLEADIAFFKDFLAVLGQTTLTDLTVNGNLTAGLILAQRIEISGDLLVAGAITAKEINPLPDQKLSINIAGGSAVSIYADTVPVATFSAEATSLNRLDLANSGTATIAAGTNAAIITAEKFSDKSQIVVTFTSDSKPATKYWVKKEPELNQFTIFTNYPVNSDTTLDWLMIN
;
A
#
# COMPACT_ATOMS: atom_id res chain seq x y z
N LEU A 1 -32.76 23.49 29.65
CA LEU A 1 -33.67 22.34 29.49
C LEU A 1 -33.35 21.40 30.65
N THR A 2 -34.31 21.23 31.56
CA THR A 2 -34.14 20.46 32.79
C THR A 2 -33.88 18.99 32.45
N ASP A 3 -32.67 18.51 32.77
CA ASP A 3 -32.37 17.09 32.93
C ASP A 3 -33.24 16.55 34.06
N GLY A 4 -34.36 15.94 33.68
CA GLY A 4 -35.29 15.30 34.58
C GLY A 4 -35.61 13.93 34.04
N GLN A 5 -35.39 12.89 34.86
CA GLN A 5 -35.86 11.55 34.57
C GLN A 5 -37.39 11.55 34.51
N ILE A 6 -37.96 11.52 33.30
CA ILE A 6 -39.41 11.43 33.11
C ILE A 6 -39.83 9.99 33.35
N THR A 7 -40.44 9.72 34.50
CA THR A 7 -41.09 8.44 34.79
C THR A 7 -42.57 8.56 34.44
N ILE A 8 -42.96 7.98 33.29
CA ILE A 8 -44.37 7.92 32.89
C ILE A 8 -45.00 6.72 33.61
N SER A 9 -45.92 6.98 34.54
CA SER A 9 -46.75 5.95 35.17
C SER A 9 -48.23 6.25 34.90
N GLY A 10 -48.95 5.26 34.36
CA GLY A 10 -50.35 5.39 33.90
C GLY A 10 -50.54 5.36 32.38
N ASN A 11 -51.78 5.49 31.92
CA ASN A 11 -52.13 5.60 30.49
C ASN A 11 -51.76 6.99 29.98
N ALA A 12 -50.51 7.17 29.53
CA ALA A 12 -50.07 8.39 28.89
C ALA A 12 -49.97 8.19 27.38
N SER A 13 -50.58 9.10 26.62
CA SER A 13 -50.38 9.22 25.18
C SER A 13 -49.27 10.24 24.94
N VAL A 14 -48.12 9.80 24.42
CA VAL A 14 -47.09 10.70 23.90
C VAL A 14 -47.33 10.87 22.40
N SER A 15 -47.91 12.00 22.01
CA SER A 15 -48.03 12.37 20.60
C SER A 15 -46.90 13.34 20.23
N GLY A 16 -45.86 12.85 19.55
CA GLY A 16 -44.70 13.64 19.12
C GLY A 16 -43.43 12.79 18.96
N THR A 17 -42.32 13.44 18.64
CA THR A 17 -41.00 12.80 18.49
C THR A 17 -40.30 12.69 19.83
N LEU A 18 -39.93 11.47 20.25
CA LEU A 18 -39.17 11.21 21.46
C LEU A 18 -37.67 11.24 21.17
N PHE A 19 -36.95 12.19 21.78
CA PHE A 19 -35.48 12.22 21.76
C PHE A 19 -34.96 11.62 23.07
N ALA A 20 -34.20 10.53 22.99
CA ALA A 20 -33.55 9.89 24.13
C ALA A 20 -32.05 9.73 23.85
N GLN A 21 -31.18 10.11 24.80
CA GLN A 21 -29.73 9.91 24.70
C GLN A 21 -29.34 8.43 24.75
N GLU A 22 -30.09 7.60 25.48
CA GLU A 22 -29.86 6.16 25.61
C GLU A 22 -31.20 5.45 25.81
N ILE A 23 -31.50 4.45 24.97
CA ILE A 23 -32.65 3.56 25.18
C ILE A 23 -32.10 2.20 25.62
N LYS A 24 -32.25 1.89 26.91
CA LYS A 24 -31.84 0.58 27.45
C LYS A 24 -32.75 -0.51 26.88
N SER A 25 -32.16 -1.58 26.33
CA SER A 25 -32.89 -2.73 25.76
C SER A 25 -33.98 -3.28 26.69
N SER A 26 -33.67 -3.36 27.99
CA SER A 26 -34.61 -3.82 29.02
C SER A 26 -35.92 -3.02 29.08
N THR A 27 -35.91 -1.75 28.66
CA THR A 27 -37.09 -0.89 28.60
C THR A 27 -37.98 -1.27 27.40
N ILE A 28 -37.38 -1.63 26.27
CA ILE A 28 -38.09 -2.11 25.08
C ILE A 28 -38.72 -3.48 25.37
N ASP A 29 -37.97 -4.37 26.03
CA ASP A 29 -38.46 -5.71 26.38
C ASP A 29 -39.68 -5.64 27.32
N ARG A 30 -39.64 -4.75 28.32
CA ARG A 30 -40.78 -4.48 29.21
C ARG A 30 -42.00 -3.90 28.48
N LEU A 31 -41.79 -3.06 27.47
CA LEU A 31 -42.88 -2.54 26.65
C LEU A 31 -43.54 -3.65 25.82
N ARG A 32 -42.74 -4.55 25.23
CA ARG A 32 -43.27 -5.73 24.52
C ARG A 32 -44.07 -6.64 25.43
N GLU A 33 -43.57 -6.90 26.64
CA GLU A 33 -44.26 -7.71 27.63
C GLU A 33 -45.61 -7.09 28.03
N LYS A 34 -45.65 -5.78 28.31
CA LYS A 34 -46.89 -5.05 28.60
C LYS A 34 -47.89 -5.05 27.44
N ILE A 35 -47.42 -4.92 26.20
CA ILE A 35 -48.29 -5.00 25.01
C ILE A 35 -48.88 -6.41 24.87
N SER A 36 -48.08 -7.45 25.11
CA SER A 36 -48.54 -8.84 25.07
C SER A 36 -49.57 -9.13 26.17
N GLU A 37 -49.36 -8.60 27.37
CA GLU A 37 -50.27 -8.73 28.51
C GLU A 37 -51.58 -7.96 28.28
N LEU A 38 -51.50 -6.75 27.72
CA LEU A 38 -52.67 -5.97 27.32
C LEU A 38 -53.49 -6.68 26.24
N ALA A 39 -52.83 -7.26 25.23
CA ALA A 39 -53.49 -8.05 24.20
C ALA A 39 -54.21 -9.28 24.79
N LYS A 40 -53.59 -9.98 25.75
CA LYS A 40 -54.22 -11.10 26.47
C LYS A 40 -55.44 -10.66 27.27
N ASN A 41 -55.37 -9.53 27.96
CA ASN A 41 -56.49 -9.01 28.75
C ASN A 41 -57.67 -8.58 27.85
N LEU A 42 -57.41 -7.89 26.74
CA LEU A 42 -58.45 -7.59 25.73
C LEU A 42 -59.10 -8.85 25.17
N THR A 43 -58.33 -9.91 24.92
CA THR A 43 -58.87 -11.19 24.43
C THR A 43 -59.75 -11.89 25.48
N SER A 44 -59.44 -11.71 26.76
CA SER A 44 -60.16 -12.34 27.88
C SER A 44 -61.47 -11.62 28.19
N GLU A 45 -61.54 -10.30 27.98
CA GLU A 45 -62.72 -9.47 28.25
C GLU A 45 -63.86 -9.69 27.22
N VAL A 46 -63.52 -10.17 26.02
CA VAL A 46 -64.50 -10.52 24.95
C VAL A 46 -65.26 -11.82 25.25
N ALA A 47 -64.74 -12.68 26.13
CA ALA A 47 -65.32 -14.00 26.41
C ALA A 47 -66.58 -13.98 27.30
N THR A 48 -66.99 -12.83 27.86
CA THR A 48 -68.10 -12.75 28.83
C THR A 48 -69.31 -11.89 28.39
N VAL A 49 -69.43 -11.56 27.10
CA VAL A 49 -70.52 -10.71 26.59
C VAL A 49 -71.78 -11.53 26.22
N PRO A 50 -73.00 -11.15 26.67
CA PRO A 50 -74.24 -11.86 26.32
C PRO A 50 -74.54 -11.83 24.81
N ALA A 51 -75.19 -12.89 24.33
CA ALA A 51 -75.40 -13.30 22.93
C ALA A 51 -76.12 -12.32 21.97
N GLN A 52 -76.31 -11.05 22.34
CA GLN A 52 -76.93 -10.03 21.48
C GLN A 52 -75.93 -9.04 20.89
N LEU A 53 -74.67 -9.04 21.34
CA LEU A 53 -73.56 -8.26 20.75
C LEU A 53 -72.69 -9.10 19.79
N THR A 54 -72.96 -10.41 19.68
CA THR A 54 -72.14 -11.36 18.90
C THR A 54 -72.13 -11.08 17.40
N SER A 55 -73.13 -10.38 16.86
CA SER A 55 -73.20 -10.07 15.42
C SER A 55 -72.34 -8.85 15.02
N GLU A 56 -72.14 -7.87 15.90
CA GLU A 56 -71.24 -6.73 15.64
C GLU A 56 -69.79 -7.06 15.99
N VAL A 57 -69.60 -7.93 16.99
CA VAL A 57 -68.27 -8.43 17.37
C VAL A 57 -67.71 -9.42 16.34
N THR A 58 -68.54 -10.21 15.65
CA THR A 58 -68.04 -11.11 14.58
C THR A 58 -67.57 -10.34 13.34
N THR A 59 -68.23 -9.24 12.96
CA THR A 59 -67.75 -8.37 11.86
C THR A 59 -66.48 -7.62 12.23
N ALA A 60 -66.35 -7.13 13.47
CA ALA A 60 -65.13 -6.47 13.94
C ALA A 60 -63.95 -7.46 14.12
N SER A 61 -64.21 -8.65 14.64
CA SER A 61 -63.19 -9.70 14.81
C SER A 61 -62.69 -10.22 13.47
N ALA A 62 -63.59 -10.38 12.48
CA ALA A 62 -63.20 -10.78 11.12
C ALA A 62 -62.31 -9.73 10.43
N GLN A 63 -62.58 -8.43 10.63
CA GLN A 63 -61.74 -7.34 10.12
C GLN A 63 -60.36 -7.28 10.80
N LEU A 64 -60.28 -7.57 12.11
CA LEU A 64 -59.01 -7.62 12.85
C LEU A 64 -58.15 -8.84 12.49
N THR A 65 -58.75 -10.01 12.20
CA THR A 65 -58.00 -11.18 11.72
C THR A 65 -57.54 -11.09 10.26
N SER A 66 -58.12 -10.20 9.44
CA SER A 66 -57.63 -9.96 8.08
C SER A 66 -56.39 -9.04 8.02
N GLU A 67 -56.05 -8.34 9.10
CA GLU A 67 -54.89 -7.43 9.15
C GLU A 67 -53.69 -7.95 9.96
N VAL A 68 -53.82 -9.07 10.67
CA VAL A 68 -52.64 -9.78 11.21
C VAL A 68 -52.04 -10.64 10.10
N LYS A 69 -51.47 -9.94 9.10
CA LYS A 69 -50.46 -10.50 8.22
C LYS A 69 -49.31 -10.97 9.11
N GLU A 70 -48.97 -12.25 9.03
CA GLU A 70 -47.85 -12.88 9.74
C GLU A 70 -46.71 -11.88 9.95
N VAL A 71 -46.38 -11.57 11.20
CA VAL A 71 -45.14 -10.84 11.51
C VAL A 71 -44.01 -11.79 11.13
N PRO A 72 -43.29 -11.56 10.02
CA PRO A 72 -42.20 -12.44 9.69
C PRO A 72 -41.13 -12.21 10.77
N THR A 73 -40.51 -13.30 11.23
CA THR A 73 -39.27 -13.28 12.04
C THR A 73 -38.07 -12.79 11.23
N SER A 74 -38.30 -11.79 10.37
CA SER A 74 -37.28 -11.15 9.58
C SER A 74 -36.38 -10.38 10.53
N GLU A 75 -35.07 -10.55 10.36
CA GLU A 75 -34.09 -9.53 10.67
C GLU A 75 -34.71 -8.16 10.36
N VAL A 76 -34.78 -7.30 11.37
CA VAL A 76 -35.30 -5.94 11.20
C VAL A 76 -34.33 -5.23 10.26
N ASN A 77 -34.58 -5.35 8.96
CA ASN A 77 -33.88 -4.62 7.93
C ASN A 77 -34.42 -3.19 7.99
N ILE A 78 -33.75 -2.35 8.77
CA ILE A 78 -34.07 -0.93 8.83
C ILE A 78 -33.66 -0.32 7.48
N SER A 79 -34.62 -0.17 6.58
CA SER A 79 -34.41 0.56 5.32
C SER A 79 -34.39 2.06 5.60
N LEU A 80 -33.20 2.60 5.87
CA LEU A 80 -32.99 4.04 6.04
C LEU A 80 -32.74 4.67 4.66
N ALA A 81 -33.57 5.63 4.25
CA ALA A 81 -33.31 6.44 3.06
C ALA A 81 -32.15 7.43 3.30
N SER A 82 -31.99 7.88 4.55
CA SER A 82 -30.87 8.69 5.02
C SER A 82 -30.68 8.46 6.52
N LEU A 83 -29.44 8.61 6.99
CA LEU A 83 -29.07 8.64 8.40
C LEU A 83 -28.20 9.87 8.61
N GLU A 84 -28.70 10.81 9.41
CA GLU A 84 -27.91 11.93 9.91
C GLU A 84 -27.71 11.71 11.41
N ALA A 85 -26.45 11.57 11.81
CA ALA A 85 -26.08 11.32 13.20
C ALA A 85 -24.76 12.03 13.49
N ASP A 86 -24.69 12.74 14.61
CA ASP A 86 -23.45 13.36 15.07
C ASP A 86 -22.41 12.30 15.46
N ILE A 87 -22.88 11.15 15.95
CA ILE A 87 -22.06 10.01 16.37
C ILE A 87 -22.81 8.72 16.01
N ALA A 88 -22.11 7.76 15.40
CA ALA A 88 -22.62 6.41 15.15
C ALA A 88 -21.58 5.37 15.58
N PHE A 89 -22.03 4.28 16.21
CA PHE A 89 -21.19 3.15 16.59
C PHE A 89 -21.65 1.89 15.86
N PHE A 90 -20.74 1.27 15.10
CA PHE A 90 -20.99 0.01 14.42
C PHE A 90 -20.23 -1.09 15.17
N LYS A 91 -20.95 -2.11 15.65
CA LYS A 91 -20.35 -3.21 16.43
C LYS A 91 -19.48 -4.12 15.57
N ASP A 92 -19.96 -4.45 14.37
CA ASP A 92 -19.32 -5.45 13.51
C ASP A 92 -18.69 -4.79 12.26
N PHE A 93 -19.51 -4.23 11.37
CA PHE A 93 -19.01 -3.58 10.17
C PHE A 93 -19.91 -2.41 9.72
N LEU A 94 -19.30 -1.46 9.03
CA LEU A 94 -19.99 -0.47 8.20
C LEU A 94 -19.86 -0.91 6.74
N ALA A 95 -20.96 -1.32 6.12
CA ALA A 95 -21.01 -1.58 4.69
C ALA A 95 -21.67 -0.40 3.98
N VAL A 96 -20.96 0.20 3.03
CA VAL A 96 -21.49 1.27 2.19
C VAL A 96 -21.61 0.75 0.76
N LEU A 97 -22.84 0.72 0.24
CA LEU A 97 -23.09 0.48 -1.16
C LEU A 97 -23.00 1.81 -1.92
N GLY A 98 -21.92 2.00 -2.69
CA GLY A 98 -21.70 3.23 -3.45
C GLY A 98 -20.50 4.03 -2.93
N GLN A 99 -20.74 5.26 -2.50
CA GLN A 99 -19.68 6.20 -2.08
C GLN A 99 -19.83 6.55 -0.60
N THR A 100 -18.69 6.60 0.10
CA THR A 100 -18.57 7.26 1.41
C THR A 100 -17.51 8.35 1.33
N THR A 101 -17.70 9.44 2.05
CA THR A 101 -16.69 10.48 2.23
C THR A 101 -16.31 10.50 3.69
N LEU A 102 -15.03 10.24 3.97
CA LEU A 102 -14.46 10.27 5.32
C LEU A 102 -13.36 11.34 5.32
N THR A 103 -13.43 12.31 6.23
CA THR A 103 -12.38 13.33 6.36
C THR A 103 -11.28 12.88 7.31
N ASP A 104 -11.64 12.19 8.39
CA ASP A 104 -10.73 11.82 9.48
C ASP A 104 -10.95 10.36 9.88
N LEU A 105 -10.37 9.43 9.11
CA LEU A 105 -10.42 8.00 9.41
C LEU A 105 -9.18 7.60 10.23
N THR A 106 -9.39 7.17 11.47
CA THR A 106 -8.36 6.47 12.25
C THR A 106 -8.62 4.96 12.22
N VAL A 107 -7.61 4.18 11.86
CA VAL A 107 -7.67 2.71 11.87
C VAL A 107 -6.72 2.17 12.94
N ASN A 108 -7.24 1.61 14.03
CA ASN A 108 -6.45 1.06 15.14
C ASN A 108 -5.98 -0.38 14.91
N GLY A 109 -5.68 -0.73 13.65
CA GLY A 109 -5.34 -2.09 13.25
C GLY A 109 -4.91 -2.13 11.78
N ASN A 110 -5.38 -3.12 11.04
CA ASN A 110 -5.00 -3.31 9.65
C ASN A 110 -6.03 -2.69 8.70
N LEU A 111 -5.55 -1.90 7.73
CA LEU A 111 -6.34 -1.52 6.56
C LEU A 111 -6.00 -2.47 5.41
N THR A 112 -6.99 -3.25 4.96
CA THR A 112 -6.88 -4.04 3.72
C THR A 112 -7.58 -3.28 2.61
N ALA A 113 -6.81 -2.73 1.67
CA ALA A 113 -7.34 -2.05 0.48
C ALA A 113 -6.94 -2.82 -0.78
N GLY A 114 -7.90 -3.05 -1.68
CA GLY A 114 -7.63 -3.71 -2.97
C GLY A 114 -6.98 -2.75 -3.98
N LEU A 115 -7.59 -1.57 -4.17
CA LEU A 115 -7.10 -0.52 -5.06
C LEU A 115 -7.25 0.84 -4.37
N ILE A 116 -6.17 1.62 -4.36
CA ILE A 116 -6.17 3.00 -3.90
C ILE A 116 -5.90 3.89 -5.10
N LEU A 117 -6.92 4.63 -5.53
CA LEU A 117 -6.80 5.67 -6.55
C LEU A 117 -6.67 7.02 -5.85
N ALA A 118 -5.45 7.51 -5.71
CA ALA A 118 -5.18 8.77 -5.01
C ALA A 118 -4.21 9.64 -5.82
N GLN A 119 -4.40 10.96 -5.74
CA GLN A 119 -3.43 11.93 -6.28
C GLN A 119 -2.16 12.00 -5.41
N ARG A 120 -2.30 11.71 -4.11
CA ARG A 120 -1.21 11.72 -3.14
C ARG A 120 -1.45 10.67 -2.08
N ILE A 121 -0.41 9.90 -1.77
CA ILE A 121 -0.34 9.01 -0.61
C ILE A 121 0.86 9.48 0.21
N GLU A 122 0.62 9.82 1.47
CA GLU A 122 1.66 10.19 2.42
C GLU A 122 1.73 9.12 3.51
N ILE A 123 2.95 8.64 3.78
CA ILE A 123 3.23 7.66 4.82
C ILE A 123 4.18 8.35 5.80
N SER A 124 3.68 8.76 6.95
CA SER A 124 4.46 9.48 7.96
C SER A 124 5.34 8.57 8.83
N GLY A 125 5.36 7.27 8.55
CA GLY A 125 6.18 6.26 9.23
C GLY A 125 6.83 5.30 8.26
N ASP A 126 7.11 4.08 8.73
CA ASP A 126 7.77 3.06 7.92
C ASP A 126 6.79 2.38 6.94
N LEU A 127 7.24 2.19 5.70
CA LEU A 127 6.55 1.35 4.72
C LEU A 127 7.24 -0.02 4.64
N LEU A 128 6.58 -1.06 5.17
CA LEU A 128 7.02 -2.44 4.99
C LEU A 128 6.33 -3.05 3.75
N VAL A 129 7.12 -3.55 2.80
CA VAL A 129 6.61 -4.21 1.59
C VAL A 129 7.15 -5.63 1.54
N ALA A 130 6.25 -6.62 1.54
CA ALA A 130 6.62 -8.04 1.46
C ALA A 130 7.04 -8.46 0.04
N GLY A 131 6.64 -7.69 -0.98
CA GLY A 131 6.97 -7.91 -2.39
C GLY A 131 7.82 -6.78 -2.96
N ALA A 132 7.40 -6.25 -4.11
CA ALA A 132 8.09 -5.17 -4.80
C ALA A 132 7.30 -3.85 -4.75
N ILE A 133 8.03 -2.74 -4.72
CA ILE A 133 7.50 -1.43 -5.06
C ILE A 133 7.83 -1.19 -6.54
N THR A 134 6.79 -1.12 -7.37
CA THR A 134 6.96 -0.80 -8.80
C THR A 134 6.45 0.61 -9.05
N ALA A 135 7.37 1.54 -9.32
CA ALA A 135 7.05 2.87 -9.77
C ALA A 135 7.30 2.97 -11.29
N LYS A 136 6.31 3.45 -12.04
CA LYS A 136 6.50 3.73 -13.48
C LYS A 136 7.47 4.88 -13.69
N GLU A 137 7.42 5.87 -12.81
CA GLU A 137 8.21 7.09 -12.87
C GLU A 137 8.40 7.62 -11.44
N ILE A 138 9.59 8.14 -11.14
CA ILE A 138 9.93 8.76 -9.86
C ILE A 138 10.51 10.14 -10.17
N ASN A 139 9.65 11.15 -10.22
CA ASN A 139 10.06 12.53 -10.50
C ASN A 139 9.84 13.39 -9.25
N PRO A 140 10.77 14.33 -8.97
CA PRO A 140 10.50 15.36 -7.98
C PRO A 140 9.47 16.35 -8.53
N LEU A 141 8.85 17.11 -7.63
CA LEU A 141 8.07 18.29 -8.02
C LEU A 141 8.96 19.33 -8.72
N PRO A 142 8.38 20.24 -9.53
CA PRO A 142 9.12 21.39 -10.06
C PRO A 142 9.89 22.11 -8.94
N ASP A 143 11.13 22.49 -9.24
CA ASP A 143 12.04 23.18 -8.32
C ASP A 143 12.46 22.39 -7.07
N GLN A 144 12.17 21.08 -7.01
CA GLN A 144 12.64 20.20 -5.95
C GLN A 144 13.70 19.21 -6.47
N LYS A 145 14.63 18.84 -5.58
CA LYS A 145 15.58 17.76 -5.86
C LYS A 145 14.96 16.43 -5.48
N LEU A 146 15.10 15.43 -6.35
CA LEU A 146 14.80 14.05 -5.99
C LEU A 146 15.86 13.57 -4.99
N SER A 147 15.40 13.12 -3.82
CA SER A 147 16.26 12.48 -2.82
C SER A 147 15.72 11.08 -2.56
N ILE A 148 16.51 10.07 -2.89
CA ILE A 148 16.24 8.67 -2.54
C ILE A 148 17.27 8.27 -1.50
N ASN A 149 16.84 8.19 -0.25
CA ASN A 149 17.68 7.78 0.87
C ASN A 149 17.48 6.30 1.14
N ILE A 150 18.56 5.55 1.18
CA ILE A 150 18.55 4.10 1.32
C ILE A 150 19.34 3.78 2.58
N ALA A 151 18.69 3.14 3.54
CA ALA A 151 19.26 2.87 4.85
C ALA A 151 20.58 2.07 4.75
N GLY A 152 21.50 2.33 5.68
CA GLY A 152 22.77 1.62 5.73
C GLY A 152 22.54 0.11 5.90
N GLY A 153 23.14 -0.69 5.01
CA GLY A 153 22.98 -2.14 4.98
C GLY A 153 21.99 -2.66 3.92
N SER A 154 21.23 -1.78 3.28
CA SER A 154 20.39 -2.14 2.13
C SER A 154 21.23 -2.27 0.85
N ALA A 155 20.92 -3.27 0.03
CA ALA A 155 21.49 -3.41 -1.31
C ALA A 155 20.53 -2.79 -2.33
N VAL A 156 21.07 -1.92 -3.19
CA VAL A 156 20.35 -1.42 -4.38
C VAL A 156 20.86 -2.20 -5.56
N SER A 157 19.95 -2.85 -6.29
CA SER A 157 20.29 -3.44 -7.57
C SER A 157 19.43 -2.82 -8.67
N ILE A 158 20.10 -2.21 -9.63
CA ILE A 158 19.47 -1.59 -10.79
C ILE A 158 19.59 -2.59 -11.94
N TYR A 159 18.52 -3.34 -12.17
CA TYR A 159 18.42 -4.26 -13.30
C TYR A 159 17.69 -3.59 -14.47
N ALA A 160 18.18 -3.82 -15.68
CA ALA A 160 17.46 -3.54 -16.91
C ALA A 160 17.30 -4.86 -17.67
N ASP A 161 16.10 -5.14 -18.19
CA ASP A 161 15.75 -6.44 -18.82
C ASP A 161 16.56 -6.79 -20.07
N THR A 162 17.39 -5.87 -20.58
CA THR A 162 18.16 -6.07 -21.82
C THR A 162 19.61 -5.62 -21.72
N VAL A 163 20.31 -6.01 -20.65
CA VAL A 163 21.71 -5.68 -20.27
C VAL A 163 21.74 -4.57 -19.21
N PRO A 164 22.15 -4.88 -17.96
CA PRO A 164 22.21 -3.88 -16.90
C PRO A 164 23.33 -2.87 -17.21
N VAL A 165 22.93 -1.67 -17.62
CA VAL A 165 23.79 -0.49 -17.61
C VAL A 165 23.15 0.48 -16.64
N ALA A 166 23.66 0.51 -15.42
CA ALA A 166 23.40 1.63 -14.52
C ALA A 166 24.24 2.81 -15.02
N THR A 167 23.64 3.70 -15.81
CA THR A 167 24.31 4.92 -16.25
C THR A 167 24.10 6.00 -15.20
N PHE A 168 25.19 6.45 -14.57
CA PHE A 168 25.19 7.65 -13.74
C PHE A 168 25.62 8.83 -14.62
N SER A 169 24.67 9.71 -14.96
CA SER A 169 24.96 10.96 -15.66
C SER A 169 24.71 12.13 -14.71
N ALA A 170 25.70 12.45 -13.89
CA ALA A 170 25.66 13.56 -12.94
C ALA A 170 26.91 14.43 -13.08
N GLU A 171 26.83 15.70 -12.69
CA GLU A 171 28.00 16.59 -12.67
C GLU A 171 29.11 16.07 -11.74
N ALA A 172 28.73 15.34 -10.68
CA ALA A 172 29.65 14.66 -9.78
C ALA A 172 29.04 13.35 -9.26
N THR A 173 29.87 12.34 -9.04
CA THR A 173 29.52 11.09 -8.35
C THR A 173 30.68 10.73 -7.42
N SER A 174 30.36 10.35 -6.18
CA SER A 174 31.35 9.88 -5.20
C SER A 174 31.02 8.45 -4.83
N LEU A 175 32.01 7.56 -4.95
CA LEU A 175 31.88 6.14 -4.64
C LEU A 175 32.97 5.79 -3.63
N ASN A 176 32.58 5.23 -2.48
CA ASN A 176 33.54 4.74 -1.49
C ASN A 176 34.30 3.51 -1.98
N ARG A 177 33.67 2.70 -2.83
CA ARG A 177 34.27 1.53 -3.49
C ARG A 177 33.60 1.34 -4.85
N LEU A 178 34.41 1.08 -5.86
CA LEU A 178 33.99 0.82 -7.23
C LEU A 178 34.57 -0.52 -7.65
N ASP A 179 33.70 -1.54 -7.71
CA ASP A 179 34.08 -2.87 -8.21
C ASP A 179 33.84 -2.89 -9.73
N LEU A 180 34.92 -2.93 -10.52
CA LEU A 180 34.87 -2.92 -11.97
C LEU A 180 35.04 -4.34 -12.51
N ALA A 181 34.07 -4.79 -13.30
CA ALA A 181 34.09 -6.13 -13.90
C ALA A 181 35.20 -6.30 -14.96
N ASN A 182 35.74 -5.20 -15.50
CA ASN A 182 36.76 -5.24 -16.55
C ASN A 182 38.12 -4.82 -16.00
N SER A 183 38.77 -5.77 -15.35
CA SER A 183 40.19 -5.71 -14.96
C SER A 183 40.85 -7.06 -15.23
N GLY A 184 42.16 -7.07 -15.32
CA GLY A 184 42.89 -8.31 -15.53
C GLY A 184 44.40 -8.11 -15.55
N THR A 185 45.10 -9.17 -15.94
CA THR A 185 46.56 -9.20 -16.06
C THR A 185 46.95 -9.49 -17.51
N ALA A 186 48.10 -8.99 -17.95
CA ALA A 186 48.70 -9.37 -19.23
C ALA A 186 50.22 -9.53 -19.11
N THR A 187 50.83 -10.11 -20.14
CA THR A 187 52.28 -10.31 -20.21
C THR A 187 52.80 -9.82 -21.56
N ILE A 188 53.82 -8.97 -21.52
CA ILE A 188 54.65 -8.68 -22.69
C ILE A 188 55.79 -9.69 -22.68
N ALA A 189 55.85 -10.54 -23.70
CA ALA A 189 56.86 -11.59 -23.77
C ALA A 189 58.27 -11.02 -23.99
N ALA A 190 59.29 -11.70 -23.47
CA ALA A 190 60.69 -11.34 -23.69
C ALA A 190 61.01 -11.18 -25.19
N GLY A 191 61.75 -10.12 -25.54
CA GLY A 191 62.09 -9.78 -26.92
C GLY A 191 60.95 -9.15 -27.72
N THR A 192 59.78 -8.92 -27.11
CA THR A 192 58.65 -8.20 -27.71
C THR A 192 58.37 -6.90 -26.97
N ASN A 193 57.57 -6.02 -27.57
CA ASN A 193 57.25 -4.71 -27.01
C ASN A 193 55.74 -4.45 -26.92
N ALA A 194 54.91 -5.48 -27.02
CA ALA A 194 53.47 -5.32 -27.04
C ALA A 194 52.73 -6.49 -26.39
N ALA A 195 51.60 -6.18 -25.77
CA ALA A 195 50.60 -7.16 -25.35
C ALA A 195 49.22 -6.72 -25.84
N ILE A 196 48.49 -7.64 -26.49
CA ILE A 196 47.12 -7.41 -26.97
C ILE A 196 46.16 -7.94 -25.91
N ILE A 197 45.18 -7.13 -25.51
CA ILE A 197 44.16 -7.47 -24.54
C ILE A 197 42.78 -7.32 -25.19
N THR A 198 42.01 -8.40 -25.20
CA THR A 198 40.59 -8.37 -25.55
C THR A 198 39.77 -8.09 -24.30
N ALA A 199 38.87 -7.12 -24.37
CA ALA A 199 38.02 -6.74 -23.25
C ALA A 199 36.57 -6.58 -23.71
N GLU A 200 35.64 -7.22 -22.99
CA GLU A 200 34.21 -7.10 -23.28
C GLU A 200 33.73 -5.67 -23.02
N LYS A 201 32.83 -5.16 -23.87
CA LYS A 201 32.26 -3.81 -23.75
C LYS A 201 33.30 -2.69 -23.80
N PHE A 202 34.41 -2.90 -24.51
CA PHE A 202 35.40 -1.88 -24.80
C PHE A 202 34.87 -0.89 -25.85
N SER A 203 35.17 0.40 -25.68
CA SER A 203 34.79 1.48 -26.60
C SER A 203 35.91 2.50 -26.75
N ASP A 204 35.77 3.44 -27.69
CA ASP A 204 36.68 4.57 -27.85
C ASP A 204 36.76 5.47 -26.60
N LYS A 205 35.65 5.57 -25.86
CA LYS A 205 35.52 6.34 -24.61
C LYS A 205 36.17 5.68 -23.39
N SER A 206 36.36 4.35 -23.42
CA SER A 206 36.89 3.58 -22.30
C SER A 206 38.28 4.06 -21.87
N GLN A 207 38.49 4.41 -20.61
CA GLN A 207 39.79 4.74 -20.04
C GLN A 207 40.50 3.46 -19.60
N ILE A 208 41.79 3.34 -19.93
CA ILE A 208 42.62 2.18 -19.57
C ILE A 208 43.71 2.65 -18.61
N VAL A 209 43.77 2.04 -17.43
CA VAL A 209 44.83 2.23 -16.45
C VAL A 209 45.71 0.98 -16.46
N VAL A 210 47.02 1.17 -16.60
CA VAL A 210 48.01 0.08 -16.68
C VAL A 210 49.02 0.25 -15.56
N THR A 211 49.30 -0.85 -14.86
CA THR A 211 50.34 -0.91 -13.82
C THR A 211 51.27 -2.08 -14.10
N PHE A 212 52.55 -1.80 -14.35
CA PHE A 212 53.56 -2.85 -14.50
C PHE A 212 53.88 -3.47 -13.14
N THR A 213 53.83 -4.80 -13.05
CA THR A 213 54.08 -5.56 -11.82
C THR A 213 55.44 -6.25 -11.78
N SER A 214 56.17 -6.23 -12.90
CA SER A 214 57.56 -6.71 -13.00
C SER A 214 58.45 -5.73 -13.78
N ASP A 215 59.77 -6.01 -13.81
CA ASP A 215 60.73 -5.18 -14.54
C ASP A 215 60.37 -5.13 -16.03
N SER A 216 60.36 -3.92 -16.60
CA SER A 216 60.07 -3.65 -18.00
C SER A 216 61.30 -3.19 -18.79
N LYS A 217 62.49 -3.25 -18.19
CA LYS A 217 63.74 -2.86 -18.85
C LYS A 217 63.96 -3.60 -20.18
N PRO A 218 64.56 -2.90 -21.17
CA PRO A 218 65.04 -1.51 -21.15
C PRO A 218 63.93 -0.48 -21.44
N ALA A 219 62.67 -0.88 -21.54
CA ALA A 219 61.59 0.06 -21.76
C ALA A 219 61.45 1.04 -20.59
N THR A 220 61.14 2.29 -20.93
CA THR A 220 60.96 3.39 -19.98
C THR A 220 59.67 4.17 -20.22
N LYS A 221 59.00 3.88 -21.33
CA LYS A 221 57.74 4.51 -21.72
C LYS A 221 56.80 3.43 -22.23
N TYR A 222 55.51 3.63 -22.00
CA TYR A 222 54.46 2.82 -22.58
C TYR A 222 53.32 3.71 -23.08
N TRP A 223 52.50 3.18 -23.97
CA TRP A 223 51.25 3.79 -24.39
C TRP A 223 50.23 2.71 -24.72
N VAL A 224 48.96 3.10 -24.71
CA VAL A 224 47.84 2.22 -25.06
C VAL A 224 47.30 2.65 -26.42
N LYS A 225 47.25 1.72 -27.38
CA LYS A 225 46.50 1.90 -28.62
C LYS A 225 45.16 1.19 -28.48
N LYS A 226 44.08 1.93 -28.73
CA LYS A 226 42.71 1.41 -28.68
C LYS A 226 42.27 0.95 -30.08
N GLU A 227 41.61 -0.20 -30.16
CA GLU A 227 41.01 -0.76 -31.39
C GLU A 227 39.57 -1.21 -31.08
N PRO A 228 38.64 -0.25 -30.85
CA PRO A 228 37.27 -0.53 -30.39
C PRO A 228 36.48 -1.45 -31.33
N GLU A 229 36.73 -1.35 -32.64
CA GLU A 229 36.13 -2.20 -33.67
C GLU A 229 36.47 -3.69 -33.51
N LEU A 230 37.55 -4.01 -32.80
CA LEU A 230 37.97 -5.37 -32.47
C LEU A 230 37.72 -5.74 -30.99
N ASN A 231 37.08 -4.86 -30.20
CA ASN A 231 36.94 -5.01 -28.75
C ASN A 231 38.29 -5.27 -28.05
N GLN A 232 39.35 -4.60 -28.50
CA GLN A 232 40.70 -4.82 -27.96
C GLN A 232 41.48 -3.53 -27.79
N PHE A 233 42.47 -3.58 -26.91
CA PHE A 233 43.51 -2.57 -26.83
C PHE A 233 44.87 -3.24 -26.74
N THR A 234 45.89 -2.54 -27.23
CA THR A 234 47.27 -3.02 -27.21
C THR A 234 48.10 -2.09 -26.34
N ILE A 235 48.80 -2.66 -25.37
CA ILE A 235 49.79 -1.95 -24.56
C ILE A 235 51.13 -2.10 -25.27
N PHE A 236 51.76 -0.98 -25.59
CA PHE A 236 53.08 -0.94 -26.22
C PHE A 236 54.12 -0.38 -25.26
N THR A 237 55.33 -0.91 -25.34
CA THR A 237 56.53 -0.31 -24.76
C THR A 237 57.41 0.30 -25.85
N ASN A 238 58.20 1.32 -25.49
CA ASN A 238 59.11 1.98 -26.42
C ASN A 238 60.27 1.10 -26.91
N TYR A 239 60.62 0.05 -26.17
CA TYR A 239 61.62 -0.95 -26.55
C TYR A 239 61.12 -2.36 -26.18
N PRO A 240 61.62 -3.41 -26.87
CA PRO A 240 61.36 -4.78 -26.47
C PRO A 240 61.88 -5.06 -25.06
N VAL A 241 61.12 -5.80 -24.25
CA VAL A 241 61.48 -6.13 -22.86
C VAL A 241 62.50 -7.28 -22.80
N ASN A 242 63.41 -7.26 -21.83
CA ASN A 242 64.48 -8.27 -21.73
C ASN A 242 64.01 -9.61 -21.14
N SER A 243 62.91 -9.59 -20.40
CA SER A 243 62.28 -10.75 -19.75
C SER A 243 60.77 -10.61 -19.87
N ASP A 244 60.03 -11.70 -19.66
CA ASP A 244 58.58 -11.62 -19.59
C ASP A 244 58.16 -10.57 -18.55
N THR A 245 57.38 -9.60 -19.00
CA THR A 245 56.95 -8.47 -18.17
C THR A 245 55.46 -8.56 -17.91
N THR A 246 55.07 -8.72 -16.65
CA THR A 246 53.66 -8.76 -16.23
C THR A 246 53.14 -7.36 -15.91
N LEU A 247 51.86 -7.16 -16.19
CA LEU A 247 51.13 -5.93 -15.87
C LEU A 247 49.70 -6.26 -15.47
N ASP A 248 49.13 -5.37 -14.65
CA ASP A 248 47.72 -5.31 -14.34
C ASP A 248 47.07 -4.19 -15.17
N TRP A 249 45.83 -4.40 -15.58
CA TRP A 249 45.06 -3.41 -16.31
C TRP A 249 43.65 -3.27 -15.74
N LEU A 250 43.12 -2.06 -15.82
CA LEU A 250 41.77 -1.70 -15.41
C LEU A 250 41.13 -0.88 -16.52
N MET A 251 39.89 -1.21 -16.87
CA MET A 251 39.09 -0.49 -17.84
C MET A 251 37.89 0.18 -17.17
N ILE A 252 37.75 1.49 -17.41
CA ILE A 252 36.64 2.32 -16.94
C ILE A 252 35.89 2.78 -18.19
N ASN A 253 34.60 2.49 -18.28
CA ASN A 253 33.74 2.91 -19.40
C ASN A 253 33.05 4.24 -19.11
#